data_AF-A0A358DCE2-F1
#
_entry.id   AF-A0A358DCE2-F1
#
_cell.length_a   1.000
_cell.length_b   1.000
_cell.length_c   1.000
_cell.angle_alpha   90.00
_cell.angle_beta   90.00
_cell.angle_gamma   90.00
#
_symmetry.space_group_name_H-M   'P 1'
#
loop_
_entity.id
_entity.type
_entity.pdbx_description
1 polymer ?
#
loop_
_entity_poly.entity_id
_entity_poly.type
_entity_poly.pdbx_seq_one_letter_code
_entity_poly.pdbx_strand_id
1 'polypeptide(L)'
;QLLFLIFGIVAAIVAPLLAGAVQAAISRQREYLADATGALTTRDPDGLASALAKLETHAQPLRRENTSMAHLWFANPLSAKGMSRLFATHPPIPARIERLHTMGGQF
;
A
#
# COMPACT_ATOMS: atom_id res chain seq x y z
N GLN A 1 2.56 -30.60 -29.43
CA GLN A 1 1.36 -29.74 -29.34
C GLN A 1 0.81 -29.64 -27.91
N LEU A 2 0.55 -30.76 -27.22
CA LEU A 2 0.03 -30.76 -25.84
C LEU A 2 0.93 -30.05 -24.81
N LEU A 3 2.26 -30.21 -24.92
CA LEU A 3 3.23 -29.51 -24.07
C LEU A 3 3.13 -27.98 -24.17
N PHE A 4 2.98 -27.45 -25.39
CA PHE A 4 2.79 -26.01 -25.61
C PHE A 4 1.47 -25.51 -25.03
N LEU A 5 0.40 -26.31 -25.12
CA LEU A 5 -0.90 -25.98 -24.52
C LEU A 5 -0.79 -25.90 -22.98
N ILE A 6 -0.15 -26.90 -22.35
CA ILE A 6 0.05 -26.93 -20.90
C ILE A 6 0.89 -25.73 -20.47
N PHE A 7 1.99 -25.45 -21.17
CA PHE A 7 2.82 -24.29 -20.89
C PHE A 7 2.04 -22.97 -21.02
N GLY A 8 1.25 -22.82 -22.08
CA GLY A 8 0.40 -21.64 -22.28
C GLY A 8 -0.62 -21.43 -21.16
N ILE A 9 -1.26 -22.51 -20.68
CA ILE A 9 -2.21 -22.44 -19.57
C ILE A 9 -1.51 -22.06 -18.26
N VAL A 10 -0.35 -22.66 -17.96
CA VAL A 10 0.43 -22.32 -16.77
C VAL A 10 0.87 -20.85 -16.82
N ALA A 11 1.40 -20.40 -17.97
CA ALA A 11 1.81 -19.01 -18.16
C ALA A 11 0.63 -18.04 -18.01
N ALA A 12 -0.55 -18.37 -18.54
CA ALA A 12 -1.75 -17.54 -18.44
C ALA A 12 -2.23 -17.34 -16.99
N ILE A 13 -1.96 -18.30 -16.08
CA ILE A 13 -2.29 -18.18 -14.65
C ILE A 13 -1.18 -17.44 -13.88
N VAL A 14 0.08 -17.76 -14.16
CA VAL A 14 1.22 -17.22 -13.41
C VAL A 14 1.51 -15.76 -13.76
N ALA A 15 1.40 -15.38 -15.04
CA ALA A 15 1.68 -14.02 -15.50
C ALA A 15 0.87 -12.92 -14.77
N PRO A 16 -0.47 -13.01 -14.64
CA PRO A 16 -1.24 -11.97 -13.94
C PRO A 16 -0.93 -11.90 -12.44
N LEU A 17 -0.59 -13.03 -11.80
CA LEU A 17 -0.19 -13.04 -10.38
C LEU A 17 1.13 -12.28 -10.18
N LEU A 18 2.12 -12.52 -11.05
CA LEU A 18 3.39 -11.81 -11.02
C LEU A 18 3.20 -10.32 -11.33
N ALA A 19 2.40 -9.99 -12.35
CA ALA A 19 2.10 -8.60 -12.69
C ALA A 19 1.44 -7.86 -11.52
N GLY A 20 0.45 -8.47 -10.87
CA GLY A 20 -0.21 -7.91 -9.69
C GLY A 20 0.75 -7.70 -8.51
N ALA A 21 1.65 -8.66 -8.25
CA ALA A 21 2.66 -8.54 -7.20
C ALA A 21 3.66 -7.39 -7.47
N VAL A 22 4.12 -7.26 -8.71
CA VAL A 22 5.01 -6.17 -9.13
C VAL A 22 4.30 -4.82 -9.03
N GLN A 23 3.05 -4.72 -9.51
CA GLN A 23 2.25 -3.51 -9.40
C GLN A 23 2.06 -3.09 -7.93
N ALA A 24 1.74 -4.04 -7.05
CA ALA A 24 1.61 -3.77 -5.62
C ALA A 24 2.94 -3.31 -5.00
N ALA A 25 4.08 -3.91 -5.39
CA ALA A 25 5.39 -3.48 -4.94
C ALA A 25 5.75 -2.05 -5.38
N ILE A 26 5.48 -1.70 -6.64
CA ILE A 26 5.68 -0.33 -7.17
C ILE A 26 4.79 0.66 -6.42
N SER A 27 3.52 0.32 -6.19
CA SER A 27 2.58 1.15 -5.44
C SER A 27 3.08 1.43 -4.02
N ARG A 28 3.58 0.40 -3.32
CA ARG A 28 4.17 0.57 -1.98
C ARG A 28 5.40 1.47 -1.99
N GLN A 29 6.27 1.32 -2.98
CA GLN A 29 7.46 2.17 -3.10
C GLN A 29 7.10 3.64 -3.34
N ARG A 30 6.05 3.91 -4.15
CA ARG A 30 5.55 5.27 -4.36
C ARG A 30 5.03 5.90 -3.07
N GLU A 31 4.35 5.13 -2.22
CA GLU A 31 3.88 5.63 -0.92
C GLU A 31 5.06 6.05 -0.02
N TYR A 32 6.11 5.23 0.06
CA TYR A 32 7.30 5.58 0.83
C TYR A 32 8.03 6.81 0.29
N LEU A 33 8.09 6.97 -1.03
CA LEU A 33 8.65 8.17 -1.65
C LEU A 33 7.80 9.41 -1.36
N ALA A 34 6.48 9.27 -1.31
CA ALA A 34 5.58 10.36 -0.94
C ALA A 34 5.81 10.80 0.51
N ASP A 35 5.95 9.84 1.45
CA ASP A 35 6.28 10.12 2.86
C ASP A 35 7.62 10.86 2.99
N ALA A 36 8.65 10.34 2.33
CA ALA A 36 9.98 10.94 2.38
C ALA A 36 9.99 12.35 1.77
N THR A 37 9.32 12.55 0.63
CA THR A 37 9.19 13.86 -0.01
C THR A 37 8.40 14.82 0.88
N GLY A 38 7.33 14.35 1.51
CA GLY A 38 6.55 15.11 2.48
C GLY A 38 7.42 15.58 3.64
N ALA A 39 8.16 14.66 4.27
CA ALA A 39 9.05 14.96 5.39
C ALA A 39 10.15 15.95 5.01
N LEU A 40 10.76 15.79 3.82
CA LEU A 40 11.77 16.72 3.31
C LEU A 40 11.20 18.13 3.02
N THR A 41 9.96 18.19 2.56
CA THR A 41 9.30 19.45 2.21
C THR A 41 8.84 20.20 3.46
N THR A 42 8.25 19.50 4.42
CA THR A 42 7.74 20.11 5.67
C THR A 42 8.82 20.29 6.74
N ARG A 43 9.92 19.52 6.65
CA ARG A 43 10.90 19.34 7.72
C ARG A 43 10.27 18.87 9.03
N ASP A 44 9.18 18.11 8.93
CA ASP A 44 8.43 17.61 10.09
C ASP A 44 8.02 16.14 9.89
N PRO A 45 8.98 15.20 9.98
CA PRO A 45 8.71 13.78 9.89
C PRO A 45 7.86 13.25 11.05
N ASP A 46 8.03 13.79 12.27
CA ASP A 46 7.27 13.35 13.44
C ASP A 46 5.81 13.79 13.38
N GLY A 47 5.52 14.98 12.85
CA GLY A 47 4.16 15.43 12.56
C GLY A 47 3.46 14.54 11.54
N LEU A 48 4.18 14.10 10.49
CA LEU A 48 3.65 13.13 9.53
C LEU A 48 3.39 11.76 10.16
N ALA A 49 4.31 11.26 10.99
CA ALA A 49 4.13 10.01 11.73
C ALA A 49 2.90 10.07 12.66
N SER A 50 2.73 11.18 13.37
CA SER A 50 1.56 11.45 14.22
C SER A 50 0.25 11.48 13.41
N ALA A 51 0.26 12.08 12.22
CA ALA A 51 -0.90 12.10 11.33
C ALA A 51 -1.28 10.68 10.86
N LEU A 52 -0.30 9.86 10.48
CA LEU A 52 -0.52 8.46 10.10
C LEU A 52 -1.10 7.64 11.26
N ALA A 53 -0.58 7.82 12.48
CA ALA A 53 -1.09 7.14 13.67
C ALA A 53 -2.56 7.51 13.95
N LYS A 54 -2.91 8.79 13.76
CA LYS A 54 -4.31 9.26 13.87
C LYS A 54 -5.20 8.62 12.81
N LEU A 55 -4.73 8.49 11.57
CA LEU A 55 -5.48 7.81 10.51
C LEU A 55 -5.72 6.33 10.83
N GLU A 56 -4.73 5.62 11.36
CA GLU A 56 -4.88 4.21 11.76
C GLU A 56 -5.93 4.03 12.85
N THR A 57 -5.94 4.91 13.85
CA THR A 57 -6.90 4.86 14.96
C THR A 57 -8.30 5.33 14.60
N HIS A 58 -8.43 6.27 13.66
CA HIS A 58 -9.72 6.90 13.31
C HIS A 58 -10.29 6.41 11.98
N ALA A 59 -9.68 5.40 11.36
CA ALA A 59 -10.22 4.71 10.19
C ALA A 59 -11.49 3.93 10.57
N GLN A 60 -12.62 4.64 10.67
CA GLN A 60 -13.91 4.00 10.89
C GLN A 60 -14.38 3.34 9.58
N PRO A 61 -14.76 2.06 9.59
CA PRO A 61 -15.36 1.43 8.43
C PRO A 61 -16.66 2.15 8.10
N LEU A 62 -16.83 2.47 6.81
CA LEU A 62 -18.05 3.12 6.32
C LEU A 62 -19.26 2.22 6.62
N ARG A 63 -20.34 2.80 7.16
CA ARG A 63 -21.60 2.07 7.40
C ARG A 63 -22.19 1.47 6.12
N ARG A 64 -21.89 2.08 4.96
CA ARG A 64 -22.17 1.54 3.63
C ARG A 64 -21.01 1.86 2.71
N GLU A 65 -20.42 0.82 2.13
CA GLU A 65 -19.43 0.94 1.08
C GLU A 65 -20.13 1.22 -0.25
N ASN A 66 -19.76 2.32 -0.91
CA ASN A 66 -20.17 2.64 -2.27
C ASN A 66 -18.93 2.66 -3.15
N THR A 67 -18.81 1.67 -4.03
CA THR A 67 -17.66 1.50 -4.93
C THR A 67 -17.46 2.71 -5.85
N SER A 68 -18.53 3.44 -6.17
CA SER A 68 -18.46 4.69 -6.95
C SER A 68 -17.65 5.79 -6.26
N MET A 69 -17.54 5.75 -4.93
CA MET A 69 -16.79 6.72 -4.12
C MET A 69 -15.39 6.23 -3.73
N ALA A 70 -14.97 5.05 -4.21
CA ALA A 70 -13.69 4.46 -3.82
C ALA A 70 -12.48 5.37 -4.10
N HIS A 71 -12.55 6.20 -5.14
CA HIS A 71 -11.50 7.16 -5.52
C HIS A 71 -11.36 8.34 -4.56
N LEU A 72 -12.30 8.56 -3.63
CA LEU A 72 -12.26 9.61 -2.61
C LEU A 72 -11.69 9.11 -1.28
N TRP A 73 -11.41 7.81 -1.14
CA TRP A 73 -11.01 7.24 0.13
C TRP A 73 -9.50 7.38 0.33
N PHE A 74 -9.12 8.00 1.46
CA PHE A 74 -7.73 8.06 1.91
C PHE A 74 -7.23 6.73 2.46
N ALA A 75 -8.13 5.89 2.99
CA ALA A 75 -7.83 4.57 3.52
C ALA A 75 -8.84 3.54 2.97
N ASN A 76 -8.35 2.39 2.50
CA ASN A 76 -9.23 1.33 2.00
C ASN A 76 -9.94 0.64 3.18
N PRO A 77 -11.29 0.67 3.26
CA PRO A 77 -12.03 0.00 4.33
C PRO A 77 -11.88 -1.53 4.31
N LEU A 78 -11.52 -2.09 3.15
CA LEU A 78 -11.23 -3.51 2.97
C LEU A 78 -9.79 -3.80 3.43
N SER A 79 -9.55 -3.78 4.75
CA SER A 79 -8.21 -4.09 5.30
C SER A 79 -7.75 -5.47 4.81
N ALA A 80 -6.57 -5.54 4.19
CA ALA A 80 -6.00 -6.78 3.70
C ALA A 80 -5.49 -7.66 4.88
N LYS A 81 -6.27 -8.70 5.24
CA LYS A 81 -5.84 -9.76 6.19
C LYS A 81 -5.32 -11.00 5.44
N GLY A 82 -4.28 -11.65 5.97
CA GLY A 82 -3.74 -12.90 5.42
C GLY A 82 -3.02 -12.73 4.08
N MET A 83 -3.26 -13.67 3.14
CA MET A 83 -2.63 -13.72 1.81
C MET A 83 -2.86 -12.44 0.97
N SER A 84 -3.94 -11.71 1.25
CA SER A 84 -4.24 -10.43 0.58
C SER A 84 -3.20 -9.34 0.84
N ARG A 85 -2.36 -9.45 1.88
CA ARG A 85 -1.25 -8.52 2.14
C ARG A 85 -0.23 -8.48 1.01
N LEU A 86 -0.01 -9.60 0.31
CA LEU A 86 0.92 -9.65 -0.83
C LEU A 86 0.44 -8.77 -1.99
N PHE A 87 -0.88 -8.64 -2.13
CA PHE A 87 -1.55 -7.81 -3.13
C PHE A 87 -1.99 -6.43 -2.58
N ALA A 88 -1.64 -6.10 -1.33
CA ALA A 88 -1.95 -4.79 -0.77
C ALA A 88 -1.19 -3.68 -1.51
N THR A 89 -1.92 -2.68 -1.98
CA THR A 89 -1.40 -1.56 -2.76
C THR A 89 -0.67 -0.51 -1.90
N HIS A 90 -0.92 -0.49 -0.59
CA HIS A 90 -0.24 0.38 0.37
C HIS A 90 0.52 -0.45 1.42
N PRO A 91 1.68 0.05 1.89
CA PRO A 91 2.39 -0.58 2.99
C PRO A 91 1.64 -0.37 4.30
N PRO A 92 1.83 -1.25 5.29
CA PRO A 92 1.22 -1.09 6.62
C PRO A 92 1.66 0.22 7.27
N ILE A 93 0.72 0.92 7.91
CA ILE A 93 0.98 2.22 8.58
C ILE A 93 2.14 2.15 9.58
N PRO A 94 2.26 1.12 10.45
CA PRO A 94 3.39 1.01 11.37
C PRO A 94 4.76 1.04 10.67
N ALA A 95 4.89 0.41 9.50
CA ALA A 95 6.15 0.40 8.74
C ALA A 95 6.48 1.77 8.12
N ARG A 96 5.45 2.59 7.83
CA ARG A 96 5.64 3.97 7.37
C ARG A 96 6.06 4.88 8.53
N ILE A 97 5.41 4.75 9.68
CA ILE A 97 5.74 5.49 10.92
C ILE A 97 7.19 5.23 11.33
N GLU A 98 7.63 3.97 11.32
CA GLU A 98 9.01 3.61 11.63
C GLU A 98 10.00 4.33 10.71
N ARG A 99 9.76 4.33 9.39
CA ARG A 99 10.62 5.04 8.43
C ARG A 99 10.65 6.54 8.67
N LEU A 100 9.50 7.17 8.94
CA LEU A 100 9.44 8.61 9.24
C LEU A 100 10.25 8.96 10.48
N HIS A 101 10.14 8.19 11.56
CA HIS A 101 10.97 8.40 12.75
C HIS A 101 12.47 8.23 12.48
N THR A 102 12.87 7.27 11.62
CA THR A 102 14.28 7.15 11.22
C THR A 102 14.79 8.37 10.43
N MET A 103 13.90 9.07 9.70
CA MET A 103 14.25 10.32 9.01
C MET A 103 14.37 11.50 9.99
N GLY A 104 13.50 11.56 11.01
CA GLY A 104 13.56 12.58 12.08
C GLY A 104 14.90 12.64 12.79
N GLY A 105 15.56 11.50 13.01
CA GLY A 105 16.89 11.44 13.61
C GLY A 105 18.07 11.82 12.68
N GLN A 106 17.82 12.10 11.40
CA GLN A 106 18.86 12.39 10.39
C GLN A 106 18.87 13.86 9.93
N PHE A 107 17.92 14.67 10.38
CA PHE A 107 17.88 16.12 10.14
C PHE A 107 18.71 16.87 11.17
#